data_AF-A0A9J7HHA2-F1
#
_entry.id   AF-A0A9J7HHA2-F1
#
_cell.length_a   1.000
_cell.length_b   1.000
_cell.length_c   1.000
_cell.angle_alpha   90.00
_cell.angle_beta   90.00
_cell.angle_gamma   90.00
#
_symmetry.space_group_name_H-M   'P 1'
#
loop_
_entity.id
_entity.type
_entity.pdbx_description
1 polymer ?
#
loop_
_entity_poly.entity_id
_entity_poly.type
_entity_poly.pdbx_seq_one_letter_code
_entity_poly.pdbx_strand_id
1 'polypeptide(L)'
;MKRSDRTTLSEIKALGCKGKESADLSGITIQVPSIPPSSQRYCNVIDIIYKLKFIVNIPGPHKDLEVDVPITIGSIPLRSYYPLAPSFPSQPEEQPTSTDPSLPPPPYYAVSSTGPVKIKDDEEKAADKNDMGEKEFAPKYAYYDWSKHT
;
A
#
# COMPACT_ATOMS: atom_id res chain seq x y z
N MET A 1 -8.74 30.00 8.84
CA MET A 1 -9.51 30.05 7.58
C MET A 1 -9.33 28.70 6.88
N LYS A 2 -10.38 27.90 6.74
CA LYS A 2 -10.29 26.53 6.17
C LYS A 2 -10.45 26.65 4.65
N ARG A 3 -9.43 26.28 3.87
CA ARG A 3 -9.50 26.29 2.40
C ARG A 3 -10.14 24.98 1.95
N SER A 4 -11.17 25.06 1.11
CA SER A 4 -11.82 23.90 0.48
C SER A 4 -11.65 24.02 -1.02
N ASP A 5 -11.27 22.92 -1.66
CA ASP A 5 -11.16 22.80 -3.11
C ASP A 5 -11.98 21.59 -3.58
N ARG A 6 -12.54 21.68 -4.78
CA ARG A 6 -13.40 20.63 -5.37
C ARG A 6 -12.98 20.37 -6.80
N THR A 7 -12.67 19.13 -7.10
CA THR A 7 -12.23 18.69 -8.43
C THR A 7 -13.06 17.50 -8.90
N THR A 8 -13.48 17.51 -10.17
CA THR A 8 -14.11 16.37 -10.82
C THR A 8 -13.03 15.39 -11.25
N LEU A 9 -13.10 14.15 -10.76
CA LEU A 9 -12.08 13.13 -11.05
C LEU A 9 -12.37 12.34 -12.32
N SER A 10 -13.64 12.00 -12.53
CA SER A 10 -14.10 11.22 -13.67
C SER A 10 -15.57 11.52 -13.91
N GLU A 11 -15.96 11.62 -15.17
CA GLU A 11 -17.32 11.92 -15.61
C GLU A 11 -17.68 11.03 -16.79
N ILE A 12 -18.89 10.48 -16.77
CA ILE A 12 -19.45 9.71 -17.88
C ILE A 12 -20.85 10.22 -18.15
N LYS A 13 -21.19 10.38 -19.43
CA LYS A 13 -22.53 10.75 -19.89
C LYS A 13 -23.19 9.54 -20.53
N ALA A 14 -24.34 9.16 -19.99
CA ALA A 14 -25.16 8.11 -20.55
C ALA A 14 -26.10 8.65 -21.63
N LEU A 15 -26.62 7.75 -22.47
CA LEU A 15 -27.76 8.07 -23.33
C LEU A 15 -28.99 8.36 -22.44
N GLY A 16 -29.72 9.42 -22.76
CA GLY A 16 -31.00 9.72 -22.09
C GLY A 16 -32.11 8.76 -22.50
N CYS A 17 -33.21 8.77 -21.76
CA CYS A 17 -34.44 8.07 -22.10
C CYS A 17 -35.55 9.05 -22.49
N LYS A 18 -36.55 8.58 -23.25
CA LYS A 18 -37.76 9.38 -23.50
C LYS A 18 -38.63 9.45 -22.26
N GLY A 19 -39.56 10.40 -22.25
CA GLY A 19 -40.54 10.51 -21.18
C GLY A 19 -41.31 9.20 -20.99
N LYS A 20 -41.41 8.75 -19.73
CA LYS A 20 -42.05 7.49 -19.30
C LYS A 20 -41.26 6.21 -19.59
N GLU A 21 -40.05 6.31 -20.13
CA GLU A 21 -39.13 5.17 -20.27
C GLU A 21 -38.07 5.17 -19.16
N SER A 22 -37.56 3.99 -18.84
CA SER A 22 -36.43 3.79 -17.94
C SER A 22 -35.20 3.37 -18.72
N ALA A 23 -34.07 4.04 -18.49
CA ALA A 23 -32.77 3.60 -18.99
C ALA A 23 -32.07 2.76 -17.91
N ASP A 24 -31.51 1.62 -18.31
CA ASP A 24 -30.60 0.86 -17.45
C ASP A 24 -29.17 1.40 -17.60
N LEU A 25 -28.51 1.63 -16.46
CA LEU A 25 -27.16 2.16 -16.35
C LEU A 25 -26.17 1.12 -15.82
N SER A 26 -26.61 -0.13 -15.63
CA SER A 26 -25.82 -1.23 -15.06
C SER A 26 -24.51 -1.51 -15.80
N GLY A 27 -24.44 -1.22 -17.10
CA GLY A 27 -23.25 -1.42 -17.93
C GLY A 27 -22.21 -0.29 -17.83
N ILE A 28 -22.50 0.81 -17.13
CA ILE A 28 -21.60 1.97 -17.06
C ILE A 28 -20.59 1.78 -15.93
N THR A 29 -19.31 1.85 -16.25
CA THR A 29 -18.22 1.73 -15.28
C THR A 29 -17.40 3.01 -15.25
N ILE A 30 -17.27 3.62 -14.07
CA ILE A 30 -16.43 4.79 -13.83
C ILE A 30 -15.11 4.29 -13.24
N GLN A 31 -14.00 4.49 -13.97
CA GLN A 31 -12.68 4.14 -13.49
C GLN A 31 -12.20 5.16 -12.46
N VAL A 32 -11.76 4.67 -11.30
CA VAL A 32 -11.20 5.53 -10.26
C VAL A 32 -9.72 5.76 -10.58
N PRO A 33 -9.27 7.01 -10.80
CA PRO A 33 -7.87 7.30 -11.07
C PRO A 33 -6.98 7.05 -9.84
N SER A 34 -5.66 7.15 -10.00
CA SER A 34 -4.75 7.15 -8.85
C SER A 34 -4.94 8.42 -8.02
N ILE A 35 -5.72 8.30 -6.96
CA ILE A 35 -6.05 9.37 -6.01
C ILE A 35 -5.80 8.90 -4.57
N PRO A 36 -5.54 9.84 -3.63
CA PRO A 36 -5.36 9.49 -2.23
C PRO A 36 -6.62 8.83 -1.63
N PRO A 37 -6.48 7.94 -0.64
CA PRO A 37 -7.62 7.30 0.00
C PRO A 37 -8.45 8.29 0.84
N SER A 38 -9.73 7.99 1.01
CA SER A 38 -10.64 8.72 1.91
C SER A 38 -10.33 8.46 3.38
N SER A 39 -10.65 9.43 4.25
CA SER A 39 -10.53 9.32 5.72
C SER A 39 -9.12 8.95 6.20
N GLN A 40 -8.22 9.94 6.21
CA GLN A 40 -6.88 9.79 6.75
C GLN A 40 -6.90 9.84 8.28
N ARG A 41 -7.02 8.66 8.93
CA ARG A 41 -7.13 8.51 10.40
C ARG A 41 -6.03 9.19 11.21
N TYR A 42 -4.88 9.46 10.59
CA TYR A 42 -3.70 10.05 11.24
C TYR A 42 -3.26 11.38 10.61
N CYS A 43 -4.11 12.05 9.82
CA CYS A 43 -3.79 13.34 9.20
C CYS A 43 -4.81 14.41 9.59
N ASN A 44 -4.33 15.48 10.25
CA ASN A 44 -5.16 16.64 10.63
C ASN A 44 -5.00 17.84 9.68
N VAL A 45 -4.22 17.68 8.61
CA VAL A 45 -3.89 18.77 7.67
C VAL A 45 -4.92 18.88 6.55
N ILE A 46 -5.39 17.74 6.05
CA ILE A 46 -6.33 17.65 4.93
C ILE A 46 -7.46 16.67 5.23
N ASP A 47 -8.65 16.98 4.74
CA ASP A 47 -9.81 16.10 4.79
C ASP A 47 -10.32 15.87 3.37
N ILE A 48 -10.44 14.60 2.99
CA ILE A 48 -10.74 14.18 1.62
C ILE A 48 -12.04 13.39 1.63
N ILE A 49 -13.07 13.97 1.02
CA ILE A 49 -14.42 13.42 0.95
C ILE A 49 -14.76 13.21 -0.52
N TYR A 50 -15.04 11.97 -0.89
CA TYR A 50 -15.46 11.62 -2.24
C TYR A 50 -16.99 11.47 -2.31
N LYS A 51 -17.56 11.97 -3.41
CA LYS A 51 -18.98 11.88 -3.70
C LYS A 51 -19.18 11.48 -5.16
N LEU A 52 -20.07 10.55 -5.39
CA LEU A 52 -20.60 10.26 -6.72
C LEU A 52 -21.76 11.22 -6.98
N LYS A 53 -21.62 12.08 -7.99
CA LYS A 53 -22.65 13.03 -8.38
C LYS A 53 -23.40 12.50 -9.60
N PHE A 54 -24.67 12.18 -9.42
CA PHE A 54 -25.58 11.79 -10.50
C PHE A 54 -26.42 13.00 -10.92
N ILE A 55 -26.34 13.37 -12.20
CA ILE A 55 -27.04 14.53 -12.75
C ILE A 55 -27.93 14.06 -13.88
N VAL A 56 -29.24 14.25 -13.72
CA VAL A 56 -30.21 14.07 -14.80
C VAL A 56 -30.56 15.45 -15.34
N ASN A 57 -30.07 15.72 -16.55
CA ASN A 57 -30.47 16.90 -17.30
C ASN A 57 -31.87 16.66 -17.87
N ILE A 58 -32.83 17.46 -17.40
CA ILE A 58 -34.21 17.34 -17.87
C ILE A 58 -34.50 18.58 -18.72
N PRO A 59 -34.90 18.42 -20.00
CA PRO A 59 -35.12 19.56 -20.88
C PRO A 59 -36.45 20.26 -20.54
N GLY A 60 -36.38 21.54 -20.15
CA GLY A 60 -37.56 22.38 -19.95
C GLY A 60 -37.40 23.38 -18.79
N PRO A 61 -38.50 24.01 -18.33
CA PRO A 61 -38.50 25.01 -17.27
C PRO A 61 -38.49 24.37 -15.86
N HIS A 62 -37.63 23.38 -15.65
CA HIS A 62 -37.44 22.71 -14.37
C HIS A 62 -35.95 22.63 -14.05
N LYS A 63 -35.62 22.41 -12.78
CA LYS A 63 -34.23 22.24 -12.35
C LYS A 63 -33.78 20.82 -12.64
N ASP A 64 -32.52 20.68 -13.04
CA ASP A 64 -31.86 19.40 -13.15
C ASP A 64 -31.90 18.66 -11.82
N LEU A 65 -32.09 17.35 -11.90
CA LEU A 65 -32.05 16.50 -10.72
C LEU A 65 -30.59 16.14 -10.42
N GLU A 66 -30.11 16.55 -9.26
CA GLU A 66 -28.78 16.21 -8.78
C GLU A 66 -28.88 15.34 -7.53
N VAL A 67 -28.19 14.20 -7.53
CA VAL A 67 -28.10 13.29 -6.40
C VAL A 67 -26.63 13.08 -6.04
N ASP A 68 -26.25 13.41 -4.81
CA ASP A 68 -24.92 13.21 -4.27
C ASP A 68 -24.90 11.95 -3.38
N VAL A 69 -24.15 10.93 -3.79
CA VAL A 69 -23.96 9.71 -3.00
C VAL A 69 -22.54 9.70 -2.43
N PRO A 70 -22.36 9.71 -1.09
CA PRO A 70 -21.03 9.64 -0.50
C PRO A 70 -20.38 8.28 -0.75
N ILE A 71 -19.12 8.27 -1.17
CA ILE A 71 -18.36 7.03 -1.41
C ILE A 71 -17.03 7.06 -0.67
N THR A 72 -16.51 5.88 -0.34
CA THR A 72 -15.22 5.69 0.34
C THR A 72 -14.26 5.01 -0.63
N ILE A 73 -13.08 5.59 -0.83
CA ILE A 73 -12.03 5.07 -1.73
C ILE A 73 -10.85 4.66 -0.85
N GLY A 74 -10.52 3.36 -0.86
CA GLY A 74 -9.42 2.79 -0.08
C GLY A 74 -8.10 2.70 -0.87
N SER A 75 -7.01 2.37 -0.16
CA SER A 75 -5.67 2.18 -0.75
C SER A 75 -5.40 0.74 -1.21
N ILE A 76 -6.28 -0.20 -0.89
CA ILE A 76 -6.12 -1.62 -1.23
C ILE A 76 -7.06 -1.91 -2.39
N PRO A 77 -6.56 -2.02 -3.65
CA PRO A 77 -7.37 -2.59 -4.70
C PRO A 77 -7.75 -4.02 -4.29
N LEU A 78 -9.01 -4.42 -4.46
CA LEU A 78 -9.43 -5.80 -4.29
C LEU A 78 -8.65 -6.66 -5.29
N ARG A 79 -7.50 -7.19 -4.86
CA ARG A 79 -6.82 -8.27 -5.57
C ARG A 79 -7.66 -9.50 -5.27
N SER A 80 -8.34 -10.02 -6.29
CA SER A 80 -9.15 -11.25 -6.22
C SER A 80 -8.35 -12.50 -5.83
N TYR A 81 -7.04 -12.38 -5.61
CA TYR A 81 -6.17 -13.46 -5.21
C TYR A 81 -5.15 -12.94 -4.21
N TYR A 82 -5.43 -13.12 -2.92
CA TYR A 82 -4.34 -13.26 -1.96
C TYR A 82 -3.85 -14.71 -2.12
N PRO A 83 -2.63 -14.97 -2.65
CA PRO A 83 -2.03 -16.26 -2.39
C PRO A 83 -1.97 -16.44 -0.87
N LEU A 84 -2.23 -17.67 -0.39
CA LEU A 84 -1.98 -17.98 1.03
C LEU A 84 -0.59 -17.47 1.38
N ALA A 85 -0.48 -16.71 2.48
CA ALA A 85 0.82 -16.36 3.01
C ALA A 85 1.63 -17.67 3.13
N PRO A 86 2.84 -17.75 2.54
CA PRO A 86 3.67 -18.91 2.78
C PRO A 86 3.83 -19.04 4.29
N SER A 87 3.58 -20.24 4.82
CA SER A 87 3.88 -20.55 6.21
C SER A 87 5.35 -20.21 6.44
N PHE A 88 5.64 -19.18 7.22
CA PHE A 88 7.02 -18.92 7.64
C PHE A 88 7.50 -20.19 8.36
N PRO A 89 8.62 -20.80 7.94
CA PRO A 89 9.20 -21.87 8.72
C PRO A 89 9.49 -21.29 10.11
N SER A 90 9.10 -22.04 11.16
CA SER A 90 9.48 -21.71 12.53
C SER A 90 10.98 -21.42 12.56
N GLN A 91 11.35 -20.34 13.25
CA GLN A 91 12.73 -19.93 13.49
C GLN A 91 13.62 -21.17 13.68
N PRO A 92 14.71 -21.34 12.92
CA PRO A 92 15.61 -22.45 13.16
C PRO A 92 16.17 -22.28 14.57
N GLU A 93 15.83 -23.20 15.46
CA GLU A 93 16.63 -23.43 16.65
C GLU A 93 18.05 -23.76 16.17
N GLU A 94 19.07 -23.09 16.72
CA GLU A 94 20.47 -23.38 16.44
C GLU A 94 20.77 -24.83 16.87
N GLN A 95 20.51 -25.79 15.98
CA GLN A 95 20.91 -27.17 16.21
C GLN A 95 22.35 -27.36 15.76
N PRO A 96 23.18 -28.04 16.59
CA PRO A 96 24.57 -28.31 16.27
C PRO A 96 24.66 -29.14 14.99
N THR A 97 25.59 -28.75 14.13
CA THR A 97 25.87 -29.26 12.79
C THR A 97 25.90 -30.80 12.73
N SER A 98 24.81 -31.42 12.29
CA SER A 98 24.80 -32.82 11.86
C SER A 98 24.79 -32.89 10.34
N THR A 99 25.90 -33.37 9.77
CA THR A 99 26.13 -33.56 8.34
C THR A 99 25.25 -34.71 7.80
N ASP A 100 23.98 -34.43 7.51
CA ASP A 100 23.11 -35.34 6.74
C ASP A 100 23.10 -34.90 5.25
N PRO A 101 23.58 -35.74 4.31
CA PRO A 101 23.63 -35.41 2.88
C PRO A 101 22.26 -35.28 2.20
N SER A 102 21.15 -35.54 2.91
CA SER A 102 19.78 -35.39 2.39
C SER A 102 19.22 -33.95 2.49
N LEU A 103 19.84 -33.05 3.25
CA LEU A 103 19.30 -31.72 3.50
C LEU A 103 19.88 -30.68 2.53
N PRO A 104 19.08 -29.70 2.05
CA PRO A 104 19.59 -28.62 1.23
C PRO A 104 20.67 -27.85 2.00
N PRO A 105 21.75 -27.40 1.33
CA PRO A 105 22.84 -26.71 1.98
C PRO A 105 22.32 -25.47 2.73
N PRO A 106 22.87 -25.17 3.92
CA PRO A 106 22.46 -24.01 4.68
C PRO A 106 22.69 -22.73 3.85
N PRO A 107 21.82 -21.71 3.99
CA PRO A 107 22.01 -20.44 3.30
C PRO A 107 23.35 -19.82 3.71
N TYR A 108 24.02 -19.19 2.75
CA TYR A 108 25.22 -18.41 3.02
C TYR A 108 24.80 -17.01 3.49
N TYR A 109 25.57 -16.40 4.39
CA TYR A 109 25.28 -15.05 4.87
C TYR A 109 26.25 -14.06 4.24
N ALA A 110 25.73 -13.07 3.51
CA ALA A 110 26.50 -11.95 3.00
C ALA A 110 26.14 -10.67 3.74
N VAL A 111 27.15 -9.85 3.98
CA VAL A 111 26.98 -8.46 4.44
C VAL A 111 26.48 -7.62 3.26
N SER A 112 25.55 -6.69 3.52
CA SER A 112 25.11 -5.71 2.52
C SER A 112 26.29 -5.03 1.81
N SER A 113 26.18 -4.84 0.49
CA SER A 113 27.23 -4.24 -0.35
C SER A 113 27.61 -2.82 0.06
N THR A 114 26.77 -2.16 0.85
CA THR A 114 27.00 -0.82 1.41
C THR A 114 28.03 -0.78 2.55
N GLY A 115 28.43 -1.94 3.08
CA GLY A 115 29.41 -2.05 4.17
C GLY A 115 28.88 -1.65 5.56
N PRO A 116 29.70 -1.80 6.61
CA PRO A 116 29.33 -1.44 7.98
C PRO A 116 29.21 0.08 8.15
N VAL A 117 28.13 0.50 8.80
CA VAL A 117 27.89 1.90 9.20
C VAL A 117 28.16 2.04 10.69
N LYS A 118 28.91 3.09 11.06
CA LYS A 118 29.17 3.41 12.47
C LYS A 118 27.95 4.10 13.05
N ILE A 119 27.38 3.50 14.09
CA ILE A 119 26.30 4.11 14.87
C ILE A 119 26.99 4.98 15.92
N LYS A 120 27.13 6.27 15.64
CA LYS A 120 27.50 7.28 16.63
C LYS A 120 26.56 8.47 16.45
N ASP A 121 25.93 8.88 17.54
CA ASP A 121 25.20 10.13 17.57
C ASP A 121 26.19 11.26 17.90
N ASP A 122 26.08 12.40 17.20
CA ASP A 122 27.01 13.53 17.28
C ASP A 122 27.08 14.19 18.69
N GLU A 123 26.24 13.76 19.63
CA GLU A 123 26.14 14.27 21.00
C GLU A 123 26.68 13.33 22.09
N GLU A 124 27.37 12.24 21.75
CA GLU A 124 27.95 11.35 22.76
C GLU A 124 29.22 11.94 23.40
N LYS A 125 29.03 12.76 24.44
CA LYS A 125 30.11 13.22 25.33
C LYS A 125 30.74 12.02 26.03
N ALA A 126 31.99 11.72 25.68
CA ALA A 126 32.97 10.93 26.42
C ALA A 126 32.44 9.61 27.04
N ALA A 127 32.55 8.53 26.27
CA ALA A 127 32.67 7.14 26.72
C ALA A 127 31.99 6.84 28.06
N ASP A 128 30.66 6.70 28.05
CA ASP A 128 29.97 6.11 29.19
C ASP A 128 30.48 4.66 29.35
N LYS A 129 30.81 4.28 30.58
CA LYS A 129 31.36 2.95 30.93
C LYS A 129 30.36 1.82 30.68
N ASN A 130 29.15 2.16 30.22
CA ASN A 130 28.05 1.25 29.95
C ASN A 130 27.95 0.86 28.46
N ASP A 131 28.77 1.44 27.58
CA ASP A 131 28.76 1.07 26.16
C ASP A 131 29.67 -0.13 25.89
N MET A 132 29.10 -1.32 25.97
CA MET A 132 29.78 -2.62 25.78
C MET A 132 29.45 -3.26 24.42
N GLY A 133 28.89 -2.49 23.48
CA GLY A 133 28.38 -3.00 22.20
C GLY A 133 29.30 -2.77 20.99
N GLU A 134 29.22 -3.65 20.00
CA GLU A 134 29.81 -3.43 18.68
C GLU A 134 29.04 -2.29 17.97
N LYS A 135 29.72 -1.14 17.75
CA LYS A 135 29.11 0.07 17.16
C LYS A 135 29.08 0.06 15.63
N GLU A 136 29.50 -1.03 15.01
CA GLU A 136 29.53 -1.19 13.56
C GLU A 136 28.37 -2.09 13.15
N PHE A 137 27.34 -1.48 12.55
CA PHE A 137 26.17 -2.23 12.09
C PHE A 137 26.25 -2.43 10.59
N ALA A 138 26.19 -3.69 10.17
CA ALA A 138 26.01 -4.07 8.79
C ALA A 138 24.93 -5.17 8.71
N PRO A 139 23.80 -4.93 8.02
CA PRO A 139 22.78 -5.97 7.89
C PRO A 139 23.35 -7.16 7.11
N LYS A 140 23.12 -8.37 7.65
CA LYS A 140 23.49 -9.65 7.03
C LYS A 140 22.23 -10.30 6.47
N TYR A 141 22.30 -10.77 5.22
CA TYR A 141 21.18 -11.42 4.55
C TYR A 141 21.56 -12.84 4.16
N ALA A 142 20.60 -13.76 4.32
CA ALA A 142 20.69 -15.10 3.77
C ALA A 142 20.62 -15.04 2.24
N TYR A 143 21.55 -15.70 1.57
CA TYR A 143 21.51 -15.90 0.12
C TYR A 143 21.85 -17.35 -0.23
N TYR A 144 21.29 -17.81 -1.34
CA TYR A 144 21.54 -19.14 -1.89
C TYR A 144 22.46 -19.03 -3.10
N ASP A 145 23.60 -19.68 -3.04
CA ASP A 145 24.51 -19.82 -4.18
C ASP A 145 24.15 -21.09 -4.97
N TRP A 146 23.35 -20.93 -6.02
CA TRP A 146 22.92 -22.07 -6.85
C TRP A 146 24.07 -22.67 -7.69
N SER A 147 25.19 -21.95 -7.86
CA SER A 147 26.33 -22.45 -8.63
C SER A 147 27.06 -23.63 -7.97
N LYS A 148 26.74 -23.91 -6.70
CA LYS A 148 27.27 -25.03 -5.91
C LYS A 148 26.39 -26.29 -5.99
N HIS A 149 25.30 -26.26 -6.77
CA HIS A 149 24.32 -27.35 -6.93
C HIS A 149 24.49 -28.16 -8.24
N THR A 150 25.66 -28.11 -8.89
CA THR A 150 26.07 -28.99 -10.01
C THR A 150 27.28 -29.82 -9.60
#